data_AF-S3AR97-F1
#
_entry.id   AF-S3AR97-F1
#
_cell.length_a   1.000
_cell.length_b   1.000
_cell.length_c   1.000
_cell.angle_alpha   90.00
_cell.angle_beta   90.00
_cell.angle_gamma   90.00
#
_symmetry.space_group_name_H-M   'P 1'
#
loop_
_entity.id
_entity.type
_entity.pdbx_description
1 polymer ?
#
loop_
_entity_poly.entity_id
_entity_poly.type
_entity_poly.pdbx_seq_one_letter_code
_entity_poly.pdbx_strand_id
1 'polypeptide(L)'
;MNEFVKTESQQDFSADGSRNLGNSLQADNACGSSPSASDEKFMRLALDEAAAAAAEEEVPIGAVVVHDGKVIAAAHNRREIDNDPSAHAEFLALQEASRVLGRWRLTGCTVYVTLEPCLMCAGLMVNARVDRCVFGAADPKGGAAGTLYDVSCDPRLNHTFQVTSGVLADEAAAQLKDFFKARREHRK
;
A
#
# COMPACT_ATOMS: atom_id res chain seq x y z
N MET A 1 -2.56 -15.69 -43.25
CA MET A 1 -1.28 -16.01 -42.59
C MET A 1 -0.91 -14.84 -41.69
N ASN A 2 -1.19 -14.98 -40.40
CA ASN A 2 -0.24 -14.73 -39.30
C ASN A 2 -1.02 -14.90 -37.99
N GLU A 3 -0.92 -16.10 -37.44
CA GLU A 3 -1.29 -16.42 -36.07
C GLU A 3 -0.40 -15.62 -35.13
N PHE A 4 -0.98 -14.67 -34.40
CA PHE A 4 -0.32 -14.10 -33.23
C PHE A 4 -0.55 -15.05 -32.05
N VAL A 5 0.47 -15.88 -31.88
CA VAL A 5 0.85 -16.70 -30.72
C VAL A 5 0.21 -16.22 -29.41
N LYS A 6 -0.59 -17.10 -28.79
CA LYS A 6 -0.88 -17.05 -27.36
C LYS A 6 0.40 -17.37 -26.59
N THR A 7 0.92 -16.43 -25.83
CA THR A 7 1.92 -16.73 -24.79
C THR A 7 1.28 -16.56 -23.42
N GLU A 8 1.09 -17.70 -22.77
CA GLU A 8 0.66 -17.86 -21.39
C GLU A 8 1.69 -17.24 -20.43
N SER A 9 1.24 -16.41 -19.49
CA SER A 9 2.07 -15.86 -18.42
C SER A 9 2.23 -16.89 -17.29
N GLN A 10 3.14 -17.85 -17.48
CA GLN A 10 3.69 -18.62 -16.37
C GLN A 10 4.69 -17.75 -15.61
N GLN A 11 4.25 -17.14 -14.51
CA GLN A 11 5.18 -16.65 -13.48
C GLN A 11 5.33 -17.75 -12.42
N ASP A 12 6.47 -18.43 -12.53
CA ASP A 12 6.92 -19.50 -11.66
C ASP A 12 7.55 -18.89 -10.40
N PHE A 13 6.99 -19.21 -9.22
CA PHE A 13 7.54 -18.80 -7.93
C PHE A 13 8.54 -19.86 -7.47
N SER A 14 9.83 -19.63 -7.73
CA SER A 14 10.91 -20.36 -7.05
C SER A 14 11.78 -19.38 -6.27
N ALA A 15 12.00 -19.71 -5.00
CA ALA A 15 12.77 -18.96 -4.03
C ALA A 15 14.15 -19.60 -3.88
N ASP A 16 15.21 -18.84 -4.18
CA ASP A 16 16.58 -18.99 -3.68
C ASP A 16 17.29 -17.68 -4.07
N GLY A 17 17.89 -16.84 -3.23
CA GLY A 17 18.58 -17.06 -1.97
C GLY A 17 20.02 -16.56 -2.15
N SER A 18 20.41 -15.59 -1.31
CA SER A 18 21.77 -15.07 -1.13
C SER A 18 22.34 -14.10 -2.19
N ARG A 19 22.20 -12.80 -1.91
CA ARG A 19 23.34 -11.87 -2.03
C ARG A 19 23.47 -11.04 -0.75
N ASN A 20 24.59 -11.31 -0.07
CA ASN A 20 25.10 -10.63 1.10
C ASN A 20 25.70 -9.28 0.66
N LEU A 21 25.13 -8.16 1.14
CA LEU A 21 25.73 -6.84 1.00
C LEU A 21 25.88 -6.20 2.38
N GLY A 22 27.09 -6.40 2.89
CA GLY A 22 27.90 -5.46 3.68
C GLY A 22 27.23 -4.20 4.22
N ASN A 23 27.16 -4.19 5.54
CA ASN A 23 27.09 -3.07 6.46
C ASN A 23 27.81 -1.78 5.97
N SER A 24 27.05 -0.70 5.76
CA SER A 24 27.38 0.65 6.24
C SER A 24 26.30 1.62 5.78
N LEU A 25 25.54 2.16 6.74
CA LEU A 25 25.00 3.53 6.83
C LEU A 25 23.94 3.50 7.93
N GLN A 26 24.35 3.72 9.18
CA GLN A 26 23.44 4.18 10.22
C GLN A 26 23.03 5.60 9.84
N ALA A 27 21.83 5.74 9.29
CA ALA A 27 21.18 7.02 9.08
C ALA A 27 20.22 7.25 10.25
N ASP A 28 20.53 8.26 11.07
CA ASP A 28 19.70 8.74 12.17
C ASP A 28 18.45 9.49 11.64
N ASN A 29 17.62 8.84 10.82
CA ASN A 29 16.37 9.40 10.30
C ASN A 29 15.17 8.76 11.02
N ALA A 30 14.78 9.34 12.15
CA ALA A 30 13.57 8.95 12.87
C ALA A 30 12.31 9.53 12.16
N CYS A 31 11.88 8.90 11.06
CA CYS A 31 10.59 9.19 10.40
C CYS A 31 9.40 8.44 11.07
N GLY A 32 9.69 7.47 11.94
CA GLY A 32 8.69 6.65 12.60
C GLY A 32 7.99 7.36 13.78
N SER A 33 6.67 7.33 13.82
CA SER A 33 5.87 7.66 15.01
C SER A 33 5.20 6.41 15.60
N SER A 34 4.91 6.41 16.91
CA SER A 34 4.22 5.30 17.58
C SER A 34 2.73 5.24 17.24
N PRO A 35 2.12 4.04 17.14
CA PRO A 35 0.68 3.87 16.94
C PRO A 35 -0.19 4.48 18.04
N SER A 36 -1.40 4.92 17.67
CA SER A 36 -2.44 5.40 18.56
C SER A 36 -3.73 4.56 18.47
N ALA A 37 -4.61 4.66 19.47
CA ALA A 37 -5.92 3.97 19.43
C ALA A 37 -6.80 4.40 18.24
N SER A 38 -6.64 5.65 17.77
CA SER A 38 -7.29 6.13 16.55
C SER A 38 -6.76 5.42 15.30
N ASP A 39 -5.48 5.04 15.29
CA ASP A 39 -4.88 4.36 14.14
C ASP A 39 -5.45 2.96 13.95
N GLU A 40 -5.64 2.21 15.02
CA GLU A 40 -6.29 0.89 14.96
C GLU A 40 -7.71 1.01 14.41
N LYS A 41 -8.50 2.01 14.86
CA LYS A 41 -9.85 2.24 14.37
C LYS A 41 -9.89 2.43 12.84
N PHE A 42 -9.03 3.28 12.31
CA PHE A 42 -9.01 3.55 10.86
C PHE A 42 -8.37 2.40 10.06
N MET A 43 -7.40 1.69 10.64
CA MET A 43 -6.84 0.49 10.02
C MET A 43 -7.87 -0.64 9.90
N ARG A 44 -8.80 -0.78 10.87
CA ARG A 44 -9.91 -1.74 10.74
C ARG A 44 -10.80 -1.44 9.53
N LEU A 45 -11.08 -0.16 9.27
CA LEU A 45 -11.82 0.23 8.06
C LEU A 45 -11.03 -0.07 6.77
N ALA A 46 -9.70 0.08 6.79
CA ALA A 46 -8.87 -0.36 5.67
C ALA A 46 -8.85 -1.89 5.49
N LEU A 47 -8.94 -2.66 6.58
CA LEU A 47 -9.08 -4.12 6.53
C LEU A 47 -10.44 -4.57 5.98
N ASP A 48 -11.51 -3.81 6.23
CA ASP A 48 -12.83 -4.04 5.62
C ASP A 48 -12.77 -3.83 4.10
N GLU A 49 -12.09 -2.77 3.63
CA GLU A 49 -11.82 -2.54 2.21
C GLU A 49 -10.96 -3.66 1.60
N ALA A 50 -9.93 -4.12 2.30
CA ALA A 50 -9.12 -5.25 1.84
C ALA A 50 -9.93 -6.55 1.70
N ALA A 51 -10.89 -6.78 2.60
CA ALA A 51 -11.83 -7.89 2.49
C ALA A 51 -12.78 -7.74 1.29
N ALA A 52 -13.20 -6.51 0.95
CA ALA A 52 -13.98 -6.24 -0.25
C ALA A 52 -13.20 -6.58 -1.52
N ALA A 53 -11.93 -6.16 -1.64
CA ALA A 53 -11.06 -6.59 -2.75
C ALA A 53 -10.97 -8.13 -2.84
N ALA A 54 -10.80 -8.84 -1.72
CA ALA A 54 -10.75 -10.29 -1.73
C ALA A 54 -12.03 -10.93 -2.30
N ALA A 55 -13.20 -10.39 -1.94
CA ALA A 55 -14.50 -10.84 -2.43
C ALA A 55 -14.68 -10.60 -3.95
N GLU A 56 -13.95 -9.63 -4.48
CA GLU A 56 -13.87 -9.28 -5.90
C GLU A 56 -12.73 -10.02 -6.65
N GLU A 57 -12.09 -11.01 -6.01
CA GLU A 57 -10.95 -11.78 -6.54
C GLU A 57 -9.67 -10.94 -6.79
N GLU A 58 -9.60 -9.76 -6.19
CA GLU A 58 -8.45 -8.87 -6.18
C GLU A 58 -7.51 -9.16 -5.00
N VAL A 59 -6.23 -8.79 -5.13
CA VAL A 59 -5.29 -8.89 -4.00
C VAL A 59 -5.81 -8.03 -2.84
N PRO A 60 -5.93 -8.58 -1.60
CA PRO A 60 -6.65 -7.94 -0.49
C PRO A 60 -5.83 -6.80 0.12
N ILE A 61 -5.87 -5.65 -0.53
CA ILE A 61 -5.26 -4.41 -0.07
C ILE A 61 -6.35 -3.35 -0.05
N GLY A 62 -6.51 -2.70 1.11
CA GLY A 62 -7.49 -1.66 1.34
C GLY A 62 -6.84 -0.43 1.93
N ALA A 63 -7.42 0.74 1.66
CA ALA A 63 -6.93 2.01 2.14
C ALA A 63 -8.08 2.97 2.47
N VAL A 64 -7.86 3.80 3.48
CA VAL A 64 -8.75 4.92 3.83
C VAL A 64 -7.96 6.20 4.00
N VAL A 65 -8.55 7.33 3.61
CA VAL A 65 -7.99 8.68 3.81
C VAL A 65 -8.82 9.41 4.85
N VAL A 66 -8.15 9.95 5.86
CA VAL A 66 -8.76 10.68 6.97
C VAL A 66 -8.33 12.13 6.96
N HIS A 67 -9.28 13.04 7.10
CA HIS A 67 -9.05 14.48 7.29
C HIS A 67 -9.91 14.97 8.47
N ASP A 68 -9.33 15.74 9.39
CA ASP A 68 -10.00 16.23 10.61
C ASP A 68 -10.74 15.13 11.41
N GLY A 69 -10.11 13.95 11.52
CA GLY A 69 -10.65 12.80 12.23
C GLY A 69 -11.83 12.10 11.54
N LYS A 70 -12.14 12.46 10.29
CA LYS A 70 -13.22 11.87 9.49
C LYS A 70 -12.65 11.15 8.27
N VAL A 71 -13.18 9.97 7.97
CA VAL A 71 -12.89 9.29 6.70
C VAL A 71 -13.53 10.10 5.58
N ILE A 72 -12.73 10.53 4.62
CA ILE A 72 -13.17 11.28 3.44
C ILE A 72 -13.09 10.45 2.15
N ALA A 73 -12.34 9.35 2.16
CA ALA A 73 -12.28 8.39 1.07
C ALA A 73 -11.90 7.01 1.60
N ALA A 74 -12.39 5.98 0.93
CA ALA A 74 -12.05 4.58 1.15
C ALA A 74 -11.98 3.89 -0.22
N ALA A 75 -11.02 2.99 -0.40
CA ALA A 75 -10.89 2.21 -1.62
C ALA A 75 -10.09 0.93 -1.36
N HIS A 76 -10.18 0.00 -2.29
CA HIS A 76 -9.40 -1.22 -2.31
C HIS A 76 -8.80 -1.47 -3.69
N ASN A 77 -7.85 -2.40 -3.77
CA ASN A 77 -7.18 -2.75 -5.02
C ASN A 77 -8.19 -3.26 -6.05
N ARG A 78 -8.11 -2.74 -7.28
CA ARG A 78 -9.00 -3.05 -8.42
C ARG A 78 -8.25 -3.24 -9.74
N ARG A 79 -6.97 -3.59 -9.65
CA ARG A 79 -6.07 -3.64 -10.82
C ARG A 79 -6.57 -4.55 -11.94
N GLU A 80 -7.03 -5.75 -11.61
CA GLU A 80 -7.51 -6.74 -12.58
C GLU A 80 -8.89 -6.36 -13.14
N ILE A 81 -9.82 -5.92 -12.27
CA ILE A 81 -11.18 -5.53 -12.65
C ILE A 81 -11.16 -4.32 -13.59
N ASP A 82 -10.38 -3.30 -13.24
CA ASP A 82 -10.32 -2.05 -14.01
C ASP A 82 -9.39 -2.15 -15.21
N ASN A 83 -8.58 -3.21 -15.30
CA ASN A 83 -7.47 -3.30 -16.25
C ASN A 83 -6.56 -2.07 -16.20
N ASP A 84 -6.36 -1.52 -14.99
CA ASP A 84 -5.61 -0.30 -14.74
C ASP A 84 -4.42 -0.59 -13.83
N PRO A 85 -3.17 -0.46 -14.31
CA PRO A 85 -1.98 -0.72 -13.50
C PRO A 85 -1.84 0.24 -12.31
N SER A 86 -2.58 1.35 -12.28
CA SER A 86 -2.57 2.35 -11.21
C SER A 86 -3.66 2.14 -10.15
N ALA A 87 -4.61 1.22 -10.35
CA ALA A 87 -5.77 0.99 -9.48
C ALA A 87 -5.44 0.26 -8.16
N HIS A 88 -4.39 0.73 -7.47
CA HIS A 88 -4.04 0.36 -6.11
C HIS A 88 -4.94 1.11 -5.11
N ALA A 89 -5.16 0.51 -3.95
CA ALA A 89 -6.04 1.07 -2.92
C ALA A 89 -5.69 2.50 -2.53
N GLU A 90 -4.41 2.79 -2.26
CA GLU A 90 -3.96 4.12 -1.84
C GLU A 90 -4.14 5.15 -2.95
N PHE A 91 -3.87 4.74 -4.19
CA PHE A 91 -3.99 5.60 -5.36
C PHE A 91 -5.44 6.04 -5.57
N LEU A 92 -6.37 5.08 -5.57
CA LEU A 92 -7.80 5.33 -5.71
C LEU A 92 -8.33 6.17 -4.55
N ALA A 93 -7.95 5.85 -3.30
CA ALA A 93 -8.40 6.60 -2.13
C ALA A 93 -7.88 8.05 -2.12
N LEU A 94 -6.64 8.31 -2.55
CA LEU A 94 -6.09 9.66 -2.69
C LEU A 94 -6.76 10.46 -3.81
N GLN A 95 -7.07 9.82 -4.94
CA GLN A 95 -7.84 10.46 -6.01
C GLN A 95 -9.23 10.86 -5.53
N GLU A 96 -9.93 9.99 -4.81
CA GLU A 96 -11.25 10.31 -4.28
C GLU A 96 -11.18 11.38 -3.19
N ALA A 97 -10.20 11.32 -2.28
CA ALA A 97 -9.99 12.37 -1.29
C ALA A 97 -9.75 13.75 -1.94
N SER A 98 -9.03 13.78 -3.06
CA SER A 98 -8.83 15.01 -3.84
C SER A 98 -10.13 15.56 -4.42
N ARG A 99 -11.00 14.68 -4.94
CA ARG A 99 -12.33 15.06 -5.44
C ARG A 99 -13.21 15.60 -4.31
N VAL A 100 -13.27 14.90 -3.18
CA VAL A 100 -14.06 15.29 -2.00
C VAL A 100 -13.64 16.65 -1.44
N LEU A 101 -12.33 16.93 -1.38
CA LEU A 101 -11.82 18.22 -0.89
C LEU A 101 -11.76 19.32 -1.96
N GLY A 102 -12.01 19.00 -3.23
CA GLY A 102 -11.90 19.95 -4.35
C GLY A 102 -10.48 20.50 -4.55
N ARG A 103 -9.44 19.76 -4.14
CA ARG A 103 -8.03 20.18 -4.22
C ARG A 103 -7.10 18.99 -4.36
N TRP A 104 -5.95 19.19 -5.01
CA TRP A 104 -4.93 18.14 -5.15
C TRP A 104 -3.96 18.07 -3.96
N ARG A 105 -3.81 19.16 -3.20
CA ARG A 105 -3.03 19.17 -1.97
C ARG A 105 -3.87 18.59 -0.84
N LEU A 106 -3.47 17.43 -0.37
CA LEU A 106 -4.08 16.67 0.72
C LEU A 106 -3.35 16.88 2.05
N THR A 107 -2.76 18.07 2.24
CA THR A 107 -2.22 18.49 3.54
C THR A 107 -3.31 18.41 4.61
N GLY A 108 -2.94 17.95 5.80
CA GLY A 108 -3.85 17.59 6.88
C GLY A 108 -4.51 16.22 6.73
N CYS A 109 -4.17 15.43 5.71
CA CYS A 109 -4.69 14.07 5.54
C CYS A 109 -3.71 13.01 6.08
N THR A 110 -4.28 11.96 6.66
CA THR A 110 -3.58 10.71 6.97
C THR A 110 -4.11 9.59 6.09
N VAL A 111 -3.23 8.81 5.48
CA VAL A 111 -3.57 7.61 4.72
C VAL A 111 -3.34 6.38 5.60
N TYR A 112 -4.33 5.51 5.71
CA TYR A 112 -4.21 4.19 6.33
C TYR A 112 -4.28 3.13 5.24
N VAL A 113 -3.35 2.18 5.21
CA VAL A 113 -3.33 1.11 4.20
C VAL A 113 -2.90 -0.22 4.81
N THR A 114 -3.50 -1.33 4.39
CA THR A 114 -3.23 -2.64 5.01
C THR A 114 -1.84 -3.21 4.72
N LEU A 115 -1.22 -2.81 3.60
CA LEU A 115 0.13 -3.21 3.18
C LEU A 115 1.00 -1.97 2.97
N GLU A 116 2.30 -2.08 3.24
CA GLU A 116 3.27 -1.02 2.99
C GLU A 116 3.16 -0.48 1.54
N PRO A 117 3.06 0.85 1.35
CA PRO A 117 2.92 1.43 0.03
C PRO A 117 4.07 1.09 -0.91
N CYS A 118 3.75 0.78 -2.15
CA CYS A 118 4.75 0.63 -3.20
C CYS A 118 5.31 1.99 -3.66
N LEU A 119 6.35 1.97 -4.51
CA LEU A 119 7.00 3.19 -5.01
C LEU A 119 6.04 4.18 -5.68
N MET A 120 5.05 3.66 -6.42
CA MET A 120 4.02 4.48 -7.07
C MET A 120 3.13 5.20 -6.04
N CYS A 121 2.58 4.45 -5.07
CA CYS A 121 1.68 4.97 -4.06
C CYS A 121 2.40 5.94 -3.10
N ALA A 122 3.61 5.60 -2.65
CA ALA A 122 4.44 6.49 -1.84
C ALA A 122 4.80 7.77 -2.60
N GLY A 123 5.15 7.68 -3.89
CA GLY A 123 5.40 8.84 -4.74
C GLY A 123 4.16 9.72 -4.93
N LEU A 124 2.96 9.12 -5.03
CA LEU A 124 1.71 9.88 -5.06
C LEU A 124 1.48 10.63 -3.74
N MET A 125 1.76 10.03 -2.58
CA MET A 125 1.65 10.70 -1.28
C MET A 125 2.55 11.95 -1.20
N VAL A 126 3.78 11.88 -1.73
CA VAL A 126 4.67 13.04 -1.87
C VAL A 126 4.03 14.11 -2.75
N ASN A 127 3.55 13.73 -3.94
CA ASN A 127 2.94 14.68 -4.88
C ASN A 127 1.67 15.32 -4.30
N ALA A 128 0.85 14.56 -3.59
CA ALA A 128 -0.38 15.00 -2.97
C ALA A 128 -0.16 15.78 -1.67
N ARG A 129 1.08 15.89 -1.15
CA ARG A 129 1.39 16.58 0.11
C ARG A 129 0.65 15.99 1.32
N VAL A 130 0.53 14.65 1.36
CA VAL A 130 -0.05 13.92 2.49
C VAL A 130 0.83 14.14 3.72
N ASP A 131 0.25 14.33 4.91
CA ASP A 131 1.04 14.60 6.11
C ASP A 131 1.57 13.31 6.75
N ARG A 132 0.78 12.23 6.68
CA ARG A 132 1.09 10.96 7.37
C ARG A 132 0.56 9.74 6.62
N CYS A 133 1.34 8.67 6.64
CA CYS A 133 0.95 7.33 6.22
C CYS A 133 1.04 6.37 7.41
N VAL A 134 0.02 5.53 7.57
CA VAL A 134 -0.03 4.46 8.54
C VAL A 134 -0.27 3.17 7.79
N PHE A 135 0.59 2.17 7.97
CA PHE A 135 0.41 0.88 7.30
C PHE A 135 0.44 -0.32 8.24
N GLY A 136 -0.21 -1.39 7.81
CA GLY A 136 -0.25 -2.66 8.52
C GLY A 136 1.00 -3.49 8.29
N ALA A 137 0.91 -4.44 7.36
CA ALA A 137 2.01 -5.36 7.05
C ALA A 137 3.11 -4.68 6.21
N ALA A 138 4.37 -5.04 6.44
CA ALA A 138 5.49 -4.64 5.58
C ALA A 138 5.46 -5.41 4.24
N ASP A 139 5.98 -4.81 3.17
CA ASP A 139 6.09 -5.43 1.85
C ASP A 139 7.56 -5.69 1.47
N PRO A 140 8.08 -6.92 1.67
CA PRO A 140 9.46 -7.27 1.32
C PRO A 140 9.76 -7.27 -0.19
N LYS A 141 8.75 -7.14 -1.05
CA LYS A 141 8.91 -7.18 -2.51
C LYS A 141 8.68 -5.84 -3.19
N GLY A 142 7.88 -4.96 -2.60
CA GLY A 142 7.49 -3.69 -3.21
C GLY A 142 7.57 -2.47 -2.31
N GLY A 143 7.82 -2.63 -1.01
CA GLY A 143 7.69 -1.59 0.00
C GLY A 143 8.63 -0.41 -0.21
N ALA A 144 8.07 0.80 -0.23
CA ALA A 144 8.80 2.05 -0.46
C ALA A 144 8.66 3.08 0.69
N ALA A 145 8.24 2.61 1.87
CA ALA A 145 8.11 3.41 3.08
C ALA A 145 8.96 2.83 4.24
N GLY A 146 10.10 2.21 3.89
CA GLY A 146 11.08 1.67 4.84
C GLY A 146 11.72 0.35 4.41
N THR A 147 11.05 -0.49 3.60
CA THR A 147 11.57 -1.83 3.30
C THR A 147 12.61 -1.88 2.18
N LEU A 148 12.26 -1.49 0.94
CA LEU A 148 13.20 -1.45 -0.19
C LEU A 148 13.67 -0.03 -0.50
N TYR A 149 12.78 0.93 -0.31
CA TYR A 149 13.04 2.35 -0.43
C TYR A 149 12.42 3.06 0.77
N ASP A 150 12.87 4.28 1.04
CA ASP A 150 12.15 5.18 1.94
C ASP A 150 11.93 6.53 1.26
N VAL A 151 10.81 6.61 0.54
CA VAL A 151 10.37 7.83 -0.16
C VAL A 151 9.83 8.87 0.83
N SER A 152 9.38 8.44 2.02
CA SER A 152 8.71 9.29 3.00
C SER A 152 9.64 10.37 3.57
N CYS A 153 10.94 10.10 3.63
CA CYS A 153 11.95 11.00 4.19
C CYS A 153 13.13 11.30 3.25
N ASP A 154 13.00 11.11 1.93
CA ASP A 154 14.09 11.39 0.99
C ASP A 154 14.34 12.92 0.88
N PRO A 155 15.53 13.43 1.29
CA PRO A 155 15.80 14.87 1.33
C PRO A 155 15.90 15.52 -0.05
N ARG A 156 15.93 14.73 -1.13
CA ARG A 156 15.93 15.24 -2.51
C ARG A 156 14.53 15.59 -3.01
N LEU A 157 13.49 15.11 -2.33
CA LEU A 157 12.09 15.35 -2.68
C LEU A 157 11.58 16.64 -2.03
N ASN A 158 10.59 17.26 -2.65
CA ASN A 158 10.04 18.55 -2.21
C ASN A 158 8.95 18.43 -1.12
N HIS A 159 8.71 17.23 -0.59
CA HIS A 159 7.78 16.94 0.50
C HIS A 159 8.19 15.64 1.19
N THR A 160 7.96 15.59 2.50
CA THR A 160 8.15 14.41 3.34
C THR A 160 6.88 14.19 4.15
N PHE A 161 6.62 12.95 4.55
CA PHE A 161 5.44 12.59 5.34
C PHE A 161 5.82 11.62 6.45
N GLN A 162 5.08 11.67 7.56
CA GLN A 162 5.34 10.79 8.70
C GLN A 162 4.88 9.37 8.41
N VAL A 163 5.59 8.37 8.94
CA VAL A 163 5.21 6.96 8.78
C VAL A 163 4.94 6.32 10.13
N THR A 164 3.88 5.53 10.22
CA THR A 164 3.62 4.59 11.33
C THR A 164 3.39 3.21 10.75
N SER A 165 4.32 2.30 11.01
CA SER A 165 4.24 0.92 10.53
C SER A 165 3.65 -0.01 11.58
N GLY A 166 3.10 -1.15 11.14
CA GLY A 166 2.82 -2.27 12.02
C GLY A 166 1.43 -2.26 12.66
N VAL A 167 0.54 -1.33 12.30
CA VAL A 167 -0.80 -1.24 12.91
C VAL A 167 -1.66 -2.39 12.41
N LEU A 168 -2.06 -3.31 13.29
CA LEU A 168 -2.79 -4.53 12.94
C LEU A 168 -2.09 -5.36 11.85
N ALA A 169 -0.76 -5.38 11.85
CA ALA A 169 0.06 -6.04 10.83
C ALA A 169 -0.25 -7.55 10.67
N ASP A 170 -0.50 -8.25 11.77
CA ASP A 170 -0.80 -9.68 11.75
C ASP A 170 -2.14 -9.94 11.05
N GLU A 171 -3.16 -9.11 11.28
CA GLU A 171 -4.47 -9.21 10.64
C GLU A 171 -4.35 -8.95 9.12
N ALA A 172 -3.63 -7.88 8.73
CA ALA A 172 -3.39 -7.56 7.33
C ALA A 172 -2.59 -8.66 6.61
N ALA A 173 -1.53 -9.18 7.24
CA ALA A 173 -0.72 -10.25 6.69
C ALA A 173 -1.51 -11.57 6.56
N ALA A 174 -2.45 -11.84 7.48
CA ALA A 174 -3.32 -13.01 7.40
C ALA A 174 -4.22 -12.97 6.16
N GLN A 175 -4.91 -11.85 5.90
CA GLN A 175 -5.76 -11.71 4.70
C GLN A 175 -4.99 -11.97 3.39
N LEU A 176 -3.79 -11.38 3.26
CA LEU A 176 -2.90 -11.62 2.11
C LEU A 176 -2.51 -13.11 1.97
N LYS A 177 -2.10 -13.75 3.08
CA LYS A 177 -1.70 -15.16 3.08
C LYS A 177 -2.85 -16.08 2.69
N ASP A 178 -4.03 -15.84 3.25
CA ASP A 178 -5.23 -16.65 3.01
C ASP A 178 -5.70 -16.53 1.56
N PHE A 179 -5.72 -15.32 1.00
CA PHE A 179 -6.04 -15.08 -0.40
C PHE A 179 -5.12 -15.87 -1.36
N PHE A 180 -3.80 -15.76 -1.18
CA PHE A 180 -2.87 -16.49 -2.04
C PHE A 180 -2.89 -18.00 -1.81
N LYS A 181 -3.23 -18.46 -0.60
CA LYS A 181 -3.42 -19.90 -0.32
C LYS A 181 -4.61 -20.44 -1.11
N ALA A 182 -5.77 -19.79 -1.02
CA ALA A 182 -6.96 -20.17 -1.77
C ALA A 182 -6.68 -20.19 -3.29
N ARG A 183 -6.02 -19.15 -3.82
CA ARG A 183 -5.69 -19.07 -5.25
C ARG A 183 -4.75 -20.20 -5.73
N ARG A 184 -3.83 -20.68 -4.88
CA ARG A 184 -2.97 -21.83 -5.22
C ARG A 184 -3.74 -23.15 -5.20
N GLU A 185 -4.72 -23.29 -4.32
CA GLU A 185 -5.58 -24.47 -4.25
C GLU A 185 -6.52 -24.56 -5.46
N HIS A 186 -7.05 -23.43 -5.95
CA HIS A 186 -7.90 -23.37 -7.14
C HIS A 186 -7.16 -23.59 -8.48
N ARG A 187 -5.83 -23.49 -8.52
CA ARG A 187 -5.01 -23.75 -9.73
C ARG A 187 -4.55 -25.20 -9.86
N LYS A 188 -4.85 -26.06 -8.89
CA LYS A 188 -4.59 -27.50 -8.93
C LYS A 188 -5.78 -28.23 -9.54
#